data_AF-S7XEH0-F1
#
_entry.id   AF-S7XEH0-F1
#
_cell.length_a   1.000
_cell.length_b   1.000
_cell.length_c   1.000
_cell.angle_alpha   90.00
_cell.angle_beta   90.00
_cell.angle_gamma   90.00
#
_symmetry.space_group_name_H-M   'P 1'
#
loop_
_entity.id
_entity.type
_entity.pdbx_description
1 polymer ?
#
loop_
_entity_poly.entity_id
_entity_poly.type
_entity_poly.pdbx_seq_one_letter_code
_entity_poly.pdbx_strand_id
1 'polypeptide(L)'
;MDYGIIYFIIFVVIMIVIYQNNRVNNNRAKELLTELESEFPKKFKVNGEVKFSKLHKLLDVDLKILHTQNDIIISGFDYYRDRQTTFVFYNNKDLDSLNKLSIPKYLISSIEILDNDKIIIESGEKIKITLNYKKHGKEKLELKEIEFDKLIRKLSKNDVQHHV
;
A
#
# COMPACT_ATOMS: atom_id res chain seq x y z
N MET A 1 -34.21 32.82 20.22
CA MET A 1 -33.03 31.93 20.16
C MET A 1 -32.16 32.47 19.05
N ASP A 2 -30.90 32.79 19.34
CA ASP A 2 -30.02 33.35 18.31
C ASP A 2 -29.62 32.24 17.34
N TYR A 3 -30.12 32.32 16.11
CA TYR A 3 -29.86 31.33 15.07
C TYR A 3 -28.35 31.17 14.81
N GLY A 4 -27.53 32.19 15.08
CA GLY A 4 -26.07 32.10 14.98
C GLY A 4 -25.47 31.08 15.94
N ILE A 5 -26.00 30.97 17.17
CA ILE A 5 -25.56 29.98 18.16
C ILE A 5 -25.94 28.57 17.70
N ILE A 6 -27.13 28.40 17.13
CA ILE A 6 -27.60 27.12 16.61
C ILE A 6 -26.73 26.64 15.44
N TYR A 7 -26.42 27.52 14.49
CA TYR A 7 -25.54 27.19 13.36
C TYR A 7 -24.12 26.84 13.82
N PHE A 8 -23.59 27.54 14.82
CA PHE A 8 -22.27 27.24 15.37
C PHE A 8 -22.24 25.85 16.03
N ILE A 9 -23.26 25.51 16.83
CA ILE A 9 -23.36 24.18 17.46
C ILE A 9 -23.43 23.08 16.39
N ILE A 10 -24.24 23.25 15.35
CA ILE A 10 -24.34 22.29 14.23
C ILE A 10 -22.98 22.12 13.54
N PHE A 11 -22.27 23.21 13.27
CA PHE A 11 -20.94 23.17 12.66
C PHE A 11 -19.93 22.38 13.50
N VAL A 12 -19.90 22.62 14.82
CA VAL A 12 -19.02 21.90 15.74
C VAL A 12 -19.37 20.40 15.79
N VAL A 13 -20.65 20.04 15.82
CA VAL A 13 -21.09 18.64 15.78
C VAL A 13 -20.65 17.96 14.49
N ILE A 14 -20.82 18.61 13.33
CA ILE A 14 -20.35 18.08 12.03
C ILE A 14 -18.84 17.84 12.06
N MET A 15 -18.06 18.79 12.58
CA MET A 15 -16.60 18.65 12.68
C MET A 15 -16.19 17.48 13.59
N ILE A 16 -16.86 17.30 14.72
CA ILE A 16 -16.61 16.17 15.63
C ILE A 16 -16.94 14.83 14.96
N VAL A 17 -18.07 14.75 14.26
CA VAL A 17 -18.48 13.53 13.54
C VAL A 17 -17.48 13.16 12.45
N ILE A 18 -17.05 14.15 11.64
CA ILE A 18 -16.03 13.93 10.60
C ILE A 18 -14.71 13.45 11.24
N TYR A 19 -14.28 14.08 12.33
CA TYR A 19 -13.06 13.70 13.04
C TYR A 19 -13.13 12.27 13.59
N GLN A 20 -14.22 11.91 14.27
CA GLN A 20 -14.40 10.56 14.81
C GLN A 20 -14.47 9.51 13.71
N ASN A 21 -15.19 9.77 12.62
CA ASN A 21 -15.29 8.83 11.50
C ASN A 21 -13.93 8.55 10.87
N ASN A 22 -13.11 9.59 10.65
CA ASN A 22 -11.75 9.43 10.13
C ASN A 22 -10.86 8.63 11.08
N ARG A 23 -10.95 8.90 12.40
CA ARG A 23 -10.17 8.18 13.41
C ARG A 23 -10.56 6.70 13.49
N VAL A 24 -11.86 6.40 13.51
CA VAL A 24 -12.37 5.01 13.56
C VAL A 24 -11.99 4.24 12.30
N ASN A 25 -12.08 4.86 11.13
CA ASN A 25 -11.70 4.22 9.86
C ASN A 25 -10.21 3.88 9.80
N ASN A 26 -9.34 4.77 10.29
CA ASN A 26 -7.90 4.49 10.37
C ASN A 26 -7.57 3.36 11.34
N ASN A 27 -8.23 3.31 12.51
CA ASN A 27 -8.02 2.22 13.47
C ASN A 27 -8.52 0.87 12.93
N ARG A 28 -9.70 0.85 12.31
CA ARG A 28 -10.24 -0.35 11.64
C ARG A 28 -9.34 -0.82 10.51
N ALA A 29 -8.78 0.10 9.73
CA ALA A 29 -7.83 -0.25 8.67
C ALA A 29 -6.57 -0.92 9.23
N LYS A 30 -6.07 -0.44 10.37
CA LYS A 30 -4.92 -1.04 11.04
C LYS A 30 -5.23 -2.43 11.61
N GLU A 31 -6.41 -2.62 12.20
CA GLU A 31 -6.86 -3.92 12.71
C GLU A 31 -7.02 -4.94 11.58
N LEU A 32 -7.72 -4.56 10.50
CA LEU A 32 -7.93 -5.42 9.33
C LEU A 32 -6.62 -5.73 8.59
N LEU A 33 -5.67 -4.80 8.53
CA LEU A 33 -4.32 -5.10 8.03
C LEU A 33 -3.59 -6.09 8.94
N THR A 34 -3.77 -5.99 10.25
CA THR A 34 -3.18 -6.94 11.20
C THR A 34 -3.79 -8.34 11.05
N GLU A 35 -5.08 -8.42 10.73
CA GLU A 35 -5.77 -9.67 10.42
C GLU A 35 -5.25 -10.26 9.09
N LEU A 36 -5.17 -9.45 8.04
CA LEU A 36 -4.55 -9.82 6.75
C LEU A 36 -3.10 -10.31 6.96
N GLU A 37 -2.32 -9.67 7.82
CA GLU A 37 -0.96 -10.11 8.15
C GLU A 37 -0.87 -11.53 8.74
N SER A 38 -1.95 -12.04 9.34
CA SER A 38 -2.00 -13.40 9.86
C SER A 38 -2.19 -14.46 8.76
N GLU A 39 -2.77 -14.06 7.63
CA GLU A 39 -3.01 -14.93 6.48
C GLU A 39 -1.76 -15.11 5.60
N PHE A 40 -0.78 -14.20 5.73
CA PHE A 40 0.44 -14.20 4.94
C PHE A 40 1.63 -14.70 5.78
N PRO A 41 2.22 -15.87 5.44
CA PRO A 41 3.27 -16.49 6.25
C PRO A 41 4.60 -15.74 6.15
N LYS A 42 4.82 -14.97 5.07
CA LYS A 42 6.07 -14.26 4.82
C LYS A 42 5.85 -12.77 4.82
N LYS A 43 6.66 -12.09 5.63
CA LYS A 43 6.59 -10.64 5.81
C LYS A 43 7.96 -10.04 6.02
N PHE A 44 8.20 -8.92 5.37
CA PHE A 44 9.42 -8.16 5.53
C PHE A 44 9.18 -6.67 5.28
N LYS A 45 10.19 -5.84 5.57
CA LYS A 45 10.09 -4.39 5.40
C LYS A 45 11.21 -3.89 4.52
N VAL A 46 10.88 -2.99 3.62
CA VAL A 46 11.83 -2.43 2.67
C VAL A 46 11.56 -0.95 2.48
N ASN A 47 12.61 -0.18 2.27
CA ASN A 47 12.48 1.20 1.86
C ASN A 47 12.23 1.30 0.35
N GLY A 48 11.27 2.13 -0.05
CA GLY A 48 10.97 2.34 -1.46
C GLY A 48 10.45 3.73 -1.75
N GLU A 49 10.28 4.00 -3.05
CA GLU A 49 9.62 5.21 -3.53
C GLU A 49 8.22 4.85 -3.99
N VAL A 50 7.24 5.69 -3.65
CA VAL A 50 5.85 5.52 -4.11
C VAL A 50 5.43 6.76 -4.85
N LYS A 51 4.93 6.60 -6.07
CA LYS A 51 4.38 7.69 -6.88
C LYS A 51 2.91 7.41 -7.09
N PHE A 52 2.05 8.31 -6.64
CA PHE A 52 0.61 8.26 -6.90
C PHE A 52 0.21 9.11 -8.11
N SER A 53 0.97 10.18 -8.38
CA SER A 53 0.74 11.07 -9.52
C SER A 53 2.02 11.81 -9.93
N LYS A 54 1.94 12.73 -10.90
CA LYS A 54 3.08 13.60 -11.25
C LYS A 54 3.55 14.48 -10.09
N LEU A 55 2.64 14.90 -9.21
CA LEU A 55 2.90 15.86 -8.13
C LEU A 55 3.01 15.20 -6.75
N HIS A 56 2.51 13.97 -6.60
CA HIS A 56 2.51 13.25 -5.35
C HIS A 56 3.45 12.05 -5.44
N LYS A 57 4.63 12.25 -4.86
CA LYS A 57 5.68 11.26 -4.74
C LYS A 57 6.15 11.22 -3.29
N LEU A 58 6.23 10.02 -2.75
CA LEU A 58 6.84 9.72 -1.47
C LEU A 58 8.22 9.11 -1.73
N LEU A 59 9.23 9.67 -1.08
CA LEU A 59 10.60 9.22 -1.12
C LEU A 59 10.92 8.53 0.21
N ASP A 60 11.68 7.45 0.16
CA ASP A 60 12.15 6.71 1.35
C ASP A 60 11.01 6.31 2.32
N VAL A 61 9.99 5.66 1.76
CA VAL A 61 8.85 5.13 2.53
C VAL A 61 9.16 3.73 3.02
N ASP A 62 8.89 3.48 4.30
CA ASP A 62 8.83 2.13 4.85
C ASP A 62 7.63 1.38 4.25
N LEU A 63 7.92 0.41 3.38
CA LEU A 63 6.95 -0.48 2.77
C LEU A 63 7.00 -1.82 3.48
N LYS A 64 5.83 -2.30 3.87
CA LYS A 64 5.65 -3.64 4.41
C LYS A 64 5.16 -4.56 3.29
N ILE A 65 5.94 -5.58 3.02
CA ILE A 65 5.64 -6.59 2.01
C ILE A 65 5.17 -7.85 2.72
N LEU A 66 4.00 -8.33 2.33
CA LEU A 66 3.42 -9.60 2.74
C LEU A 66 3.26 -10.45 1.49
N HIS A 67 3.66 -11.71 1.54
CA HIS A 67 3.50 -12.57 0.37
C HIS A 67 3.29 -14.05 0.70
N THR A 68 2.64 -14.73 -0.24
CA THR A 68 2.54 -16.19 -0.33
C THR A 68 3.36 -16.67 -1.53
N GLN A 69 3.09 -17.88 -2.02
CA GLN A 69 3.65 -18.37 -3.28
C GLN A 69 3.00 -17.71 -4.52
N ASN A 70 1.83 -17.10 -4.38
CA ASN A 70 1.03 -16.58 -5.48
C ASN A 70 0.61 -15.12 -5.29
N ASP A 71 0.47 -14.68 -4.05
CA ASP A 71 -0.11 -13.40 -3.71
C ASP A 71 0.95 -12.49 -3.10
N ILE A 72 0.86 -11.21 -3.42
CA ILE A 72 1.68 -10.16 -2.83
C ILE A 72 0.78 -9.00 -2.40
N ILE A 73 1.03 -8.50 -1.21
CA ILE A 73 0.46 -7.28 -0.67
C ILE A 73 1.61 -6.37 -0.24
N ILE A 74 1.58 -5.14 -0.70
CA ILE A 74 2.55 -4.11 -0.32
C ILE A 74 1.78 -2.96 0.30
N SER A 75 2.06 -2.67 1.57
CA SER A 75 1.40 -1.61 2.31
C SER A 75 2.39 -0.56 2.79
N GLY A 76 1.92 0.67 2.93
CA GLY A 76 2.71 1.78 3.45
C GLY A 76 1.82 2.91 3.95
N PHE A 77 2.46 3.98 4.39
CA PHE A 77 1.77 5.16 4.89
C PHE A 77 2.14 6.38 4.06
N ASP A 78 1.12 7.10 3.60
CA ASP A 78 1.22 8.45 3.07
C ASP A 78 1.09 9.44 4.21
N TYR A 79 2.23 10.04 4.56
CA TYR A 79 2.31 11.10 5.56
C TYR A 79 2.20 12.45 4.84
N TYR A 80 0.98 12.95 4.71
CA TYR A 80 0.74 14.29 4.19
C TYR A 80 0.24 15.19 5.31
N ARG A 81 1.09 16.13 5.75
CA ARG A 81 0.88 16.95 6.96
C ARG A 81 0.63 16.05 8.19
N ASP A 82 -0.43 16.29 8.96
CA ASP A 82 -0.81 15.52 10.15
C ASP A 82 -1.68 14.29 9.84
N ARG A 83 -1.92 13.99 8.56
CA ARG A 83 -2.73 12.84 8.15
C ARG A 83 -1.82 11.67 7.80
N GLN A 84 -2.01 10.57 8.51
CA GLN A 84 -1.45 9.27 8.16
C GLN A 84 -2.53 8.48 7.41
N THR A 85 -2.35 8.32 6.09
CA THR A 85 -3.25 7.52 5.27
C THR A 85 -2.53 6.24 4.86
N THR A 86 -3.08 5.11 5.26
CA THR A 86 -2.58 3.80 4.84
C THR A 86 -2.93 3.57 3.37
N PHE A 87 -2.02 3.04 2.58
CA PHE A 87 -2.31 2.58 1.22
C PHE A 87 -1.87 1.13 1.03
N VAL A 88 -2.48 0.45 0.06
CA VAL A 88 -2.18 -0.95 -0.25
C VAL A 88 -2.10 -1.18 -1.75
N PHE A 89 -1.07 -1.90 -2.16
CA PHE A 89 -0.93 -2.52 -3.47
C PHE A 89 -1.09 -4.02 -3.33
N TYR A 90 -1.77 -4.66 -4.28
CA TYR A 90 -2.09 -6.09 -4.20
C TYR A 90 -2.29 -6.68 -5.60
N ASN A 91 -2.03 -7.97 -5.80
CA ASN A 91 -2.18 -8.61 -7.11
C ASN A 91 -3.46 -9.46 -7.29
N ASN A 92 -4.07 -9.90 -6.19
CA ASN A 92 -5.22 -10.81 -6.24
C ASN A 92 -6.55 -10.07 -5.95
N LYS A 93 -7.46 -10.05 -6.93
CA LYS A 93 -8.76 -9.36 -6.86
C LYS A 93 -9.75 -9.99 -5.90
N ASP A 94 -9.56 -11.26 -5.56
CA ASP A 94 -10.50 -12.08 -4.78
C ASP A 94 -10.24 -12.01 -3.27
N LEU A 95 -9.33 -11.13 -2.82
CA LEU A 95 -9.18 -10.81 -1.39
C LEU A 95 -10.37 -9.96 -0.90
N ASP A 96 -11.47 -10.61 -0.56
CA ASP A 96 -12.65 -10.00 0.07
C ASP A 96 -12.32 -9.18 1.33
N SER A 97 -11.25 -9.57 2.05
CA SER A 97 -10.70 -8.84 3.20
C SER A 97 -10.18 -7.45 2.82
N LEU A 98 -9.64 -7.25 1.62
CA LEU A 98 -9.24 -5.93 1.12
C LEU A 98 -10.44 -5.07 0.72
N ASN A 99 -11.52 -5.66 0.22
CA ASN A 99 -12.71 -4.91 -0.18
C ASN A 99 -13.39 -4.21 1.00
N LYS A 100 -13.28 -4.77 2.22
CA LYS A 100 -13.80 -4.19 3.47
C LYS A 100 -13.00 -2.97 3.97
N LEU A 101 -11.78 -2.76 3.46
CA LEU A 101 -10.93 -1.63 3.85
C LEU A 101 -11.33 -0.35 3.09
N SER A 102 -11.63 0.72 3.85
CA SER A 102 -11.84 2.08 3.33
C SER A 102 -10.51 2.85 3.22
N ILE A 103 -9.56 2.25 2.49
CA ILE A 103 -8.24 2.85 2.23
C ILE A 103 -7.94 2.86 0.73
N PRO A 104 -7.04 3.74 0.27
CA PRO A 104 -6.49 3.66 -1.08
C PRO A 104 -5.92 2.27 -1.38
N LYS A 105 -6.45 1.65 -2.44
CA LYS A 105 -6.13 0.30 -2.88
C LYS A 105 -5.77 0.31 -4.36
N TYR A 106 -4.68 -0.36 -4.69
CA TYR A 106 -4.05 -0.31 -6.01
C TYR A 106 -3.78 -1.74 -6.50
N LEU A 107 -4.53 -2.19 -7.50
CA LEU A 107 -4.31 -3.50 -8.09
C LEU A 107 -3.05 -3.48 -8.97
N ILE A 108 -2.09 -4.35 -8.69
CA ILE A 108 -0.86 -4.48 -9.44
C ILE A 108 -1.19 -4.94 -10.86
N SER A 109 -0.79 -4.12 -11.83
CA SER A 109 -1.00 -4.33 -13.26
C SER A 109 0.26 -4.79 -13.98
N SER A 110 1.44 -4.46 -13.46
CA SER A 110 2.70 -4.90 -14.04
C SER A 110 3.84 -4.94 -13.03
N ILE A 111 4.81 -5.83 -13.26
CA ILE A 111 6.06 -5.88 -12.49
C ILE A 111 7.27 -5.97 -13.43
N GLU A 112 8.15 -4.97 -13.33
CA GLU A 112 9.41 -4.90 -14.06
C GLU A 112 10.59 -5.11 -13.10
N ILE A 113 11.48 -6.04 -13.44
CA ILE A 113 12.72 -6.32 -12.70
C ILE A 113 13.89 -5.76 -13.51
N LEU A 114 14.57 -4.74 -12.97
CA LEU A 114 15.71 -4.08 -13.61
C LEU A 114 17.04 -4.63 -13.08
N ASP A 115 18.03 -4.72 -13.96
CA ASP A 115 19.35 -5.34 -13.72
C ASP A 115 20.15 -4.75 -12.53
N ASN A 116 19.85 -3.53 -12.11
CA ASN A 116 20.52 -2.85 -10.99
C ASN A 116 19.96 -3.23 -9.61
N ASP A 117 19.35 -4.41 -9.48
CA ASP A 117 18.60 -4.79 -8.30
C ASP A 117 17.55 -3.69 -7.99
N LYS A 118 16.59 -3.50 -8.89
CA LYS A 118 15.46 -2.57 -8.71
C LYS A 118 14.19 -3.22 -9.25
N ILE A 119 13.12 -3.20 -8.46
CA ILE A 119 11.80 -3.69 -8.91
C ILE A 119 10.86 -2.50 -9.03
N ILE A 120 10.21 -2.38 -10.18
CA ILE A 120 9.13 -1.41 -10.42
C ILE A 120 7.82 -2.19 -10.46
N ILE A 121 6.85 -1.77 -9.66
CA ILE A 121 5.52 -2.37 -9.57
C ILE A 121 4.52 -1.28 -9.93
N GLU A 122 3.70 -1.50 -10.95
CA GLU A 122 2.71 -0.51 -11.40
C GLU A 122 1.29 -1.00 -11.13
N SER A 123 0.38 -0.04 -10.96
CA SER A 123 -1.06 -0.29 -10.79
C SER A 123 -1.90 0.50 -11.82
N GLY A 124 -1.22 1.06 -12.83
CA GLY A 124 -1.78 1.95 -13.85
C GLY A 124 -0.77 3.02 -14.27
N GLU A 125 -1.06 3.81 -15.30
CA GLU A 125 -0.09 4.68 -16.00
C GLU A 125 0.75 5.64 -15.12
N LYS A 126 0.26 6.00 -13.92
CA LYS A 126 0.92 7.02 -13.07
C LYS A 126 1.19 6.56 -11.65
N ILE A 127 0.72 5.37 -11.28
CA ILE A 127 0.78 4.84 -9.91
C ILE A 127 1.80 3.71 -9.87
N LYS A 128 2.91 3.92 -9.16
CA LYS A 128 4.00 2.96 -9.10
C LYS A 128 4.71 2.92 -7.76
N ILE A 129 5.19 1.75 -7.40
CA ILE A 129 6.17 1.50 -6.35
C ILE A 129 7.51 1.20 -7.01
N THR A 130 8.57 1.77 -6.48
CA THR A 130 9.93 1.41 -6.82
C THR A 130 10.62 0.88 -5.58
N LEU A 131 10.97 -0.39 -5.60
CA LEU A 131 11.77 -1.04 -4.57
C LEU A 131 13.23 -0.98 -5.01
N ASN A 132 14.05 -0.24 -4.27
CA ASN A 132 15.48 -0.12 -4.52
C ASN A 132 16.22 -1.10 -3.63
N TYR A 133 17.05 -1.98 -4.19
CA TYR A 133 17.86 -2.86 -3.35
C TYR A 133 19.02 -2.06 -2.79
N LYS A 134 19.11 -1.97 -1.46
CA LYS A 134 20.29 -1.39 -0.81
C LYS A 134 21.49 -2.31 -1.04
N LYS A 135 22.67 -1.73 -1.30
CA LYS A 135 23.91 -2.50 -1.51
C LYS A 135 24.35 -3.29 -0.28
N HIS A 136 23.89 -2.90 0.92
CA HIS A 136 24.17 -3.55 2.20
C HIS A 136 22.97 -3.42 3.16
N GLY A 137 22.92 -4.26 4.20
CA GLY A 137 21.88 -4.22 5.24
C GLY A 137 20.87 -5.36 5.15
N LYS A 138 19.98 -5.45 6.15
CA LYS A 138 18.96 -6.51 6.27
C LYS A 138 17.96 -6.50 5.10
N GLU A 139 17.56 -5.32 4.63
CA GLU A 139 16.64 -5.15 3.50
C GLU A 139 17.15 -5.80 2.20
N LYS A 140 18.48 -5.84 1.99
CA LYS A 140 19.09 -6.52 0.83
C LYS A 140 18.87 -8.03 0.87
N LEU A 141 18.94 -8.63 2.07
CA LEU A 141 18.79 -10.07 2.25
C LEU A 141 17.33 -10.50 2.07
N GLU A 142 16.39 -9.66 2.51
CA GLU A 142 14.95 -9.91 2.39
C GLU A 142 14.47 -9.84 0.94
N LEU A 143 14.88 -8.83 0.16
CA LEU A 143 14.54 -8.75 -1.27
C LEU A 143 15.21 -9.83 -2.14
N LYS A 144 16.33 -10.40 -1.68
CA LYS A 144 17.01 -11.54 -2.34
C LYS A 144 16.53 -12.89 -1.81
N GLU A 145 15.47 -12.92 -1.00
CA GLU A 145 14.85 -14.17 -0.58
C GLU A 145 14.37 -14.96 -1.81
N ILE A 146 14.79 -16.22 -1.89
CA ILE A 146 14.53 -17.10 -3.05
C ILE A 146 13.03 -17.19 -3.37
N GLU A 147 12.18 -17.24 -2.35
CA GLU A 147 10.74 -17.35 -2.56
C GLU A 147 10.10 -16.05 -3.03
N PHE A 148 10.58 -14.91 -2.54
CA PHE A 148 10.14 -13.60 -3.03
C PHE A 148 10.58 -13.39 -4.49
N ASP A 149 11.84 -13.67 -4.83
CA ASP A 149 12.33 -13.58 -6.23
C ASP A 149 11.53 -14.50 -7.18
N LYS A 150 11.24 -15.73 -6.75
CA LYS A 150 10.37 -16.65 -7.50
C LYS A 150 8.97 -16.07 -7.75
N LEU A 151 8.35 -15.48 -6.73
CA LEU A 151 7.04 -14.86 -6.84
C LEU A 151 7.07 -13.67 -7.81
N ILE A 152 8.01 -12.74 -7.62
CA ILE A 152 8.14 -11.53 -8.45
C ILE A 152 8.39 -11.91 -9.92
N ARG A 153 9.26 -12.89 -10.20
CA ARG A 153 9.48 -13.41 -11.56
C ARG A 153 8.25 -14.08 -12.15
N LYS A 154 7.48 -14.83 -11.34
CA LYS A 154 6.23 -15.46 -11.79
C LYS A 154 5.20 -14.40 -12.18
N LEU A 155 5.01 -13.40 -11.33
CA LEU A 155 4.06 -12.31 -11.59
C LEU A 155 4.48 -11.48 -12.81
N SER A 156 5.76 -11.15 -12.94
CA SER A 156 6.31 -10.43 -14.10
C SER A 156 6.12 -11.18 -15.43
N LYS A 157 6.17 -12.53 -15.42
CA LYS A 157 5.94 -13.34 -16.63
C LYS A 157 4.47 -13.42 -17.06
N ASN A 158 3.55 -13.38 -16.11
CA ASN A 158 2.12 -13.45 -16.41
C ASN A 158 1.62 -12.20 -17.16
N ASP A 159 2.29 -11.06 -17.01
CA ASP A 159 2.01 -9.83 -17.79
C ASP A 159 2.26 -10.01 -19.30
N VAL A 160 3.20 -10.90 -19.68
CA VAL A 160 3.53 -11.16 -21.09
C VAL A 160 2.41 -11.94 -21.80
N GLN A 161 1.60 -12.72 -21.07
CA GLN A 161 0.53 -13.53 -21.66
C GLN A 161 -0.79 -12.78 -21.85
N HIS A 162 -0.97 -11.61 -21.22
CA HIS A 162 -2.17 -10.79 -21.40
C HIS A 162 -2.05 -9.71 -22.49
N HIS A 163 -0.92 -9.68 -23.21
CA HIS A 163 -0.64 -8.74 -24.31
C HIS A 163 -0.44 -9.40 -25.68
N VAL A 164 -0.95 -10.62 -25.88
CA VAL A 164 -1.05 -11.28 -27.21
C VAL A 164 -2.51 -11.40 -27.62
#